data_AF-A0A928CRV5-F1
#
_entry.id   AF-A0A928CRV5-F1
#
_cell.length_a   1.000
_cell.length_b   1.000
_cell.length_c   1.000
_cell.angle_alpha   90.00
_cell.angle_beta   90.00
_cell.angle_gamma   90.00
#
_symmetry.space_group_name_H-M   'P 1'
#
loop_
_entity.id
_entity.type
_entity.pdbx_description
1 polymer ?
#
loop_
_entity_poly.entity_id
_entity_poly.type
_entity_poly.pdbx_seq_one_letter_code
_entity_poly.pdbx_strand_id
1 'polypeptide(L)'
;MLRKSFALLVPCLLFLSGCQSGNNALEKQNAEILAEMKKLNTRLDDIEKQAKQNADIRPELKKLNARLNRMEKQQNQVQTSSKTYVQGPVWPDRDKLSKIRPLPANPTDQQIIDYIRQIRQASIGQTAFSSNDPQVEMYEQIGPGHLHLLLPYLTRNDGMQQPSFHLRIAFPKLVGEADKELVRRSLKQYPFLIRCVVRNGWIKEMKKDILALLAQPQEANLPLFELRKSLGDLVQSSDDLKIVTNAYLYNVNGFVLLEGLKKLPGVNIPKLVNEAWTEADKNPGNYENAMSSRAKDVIQNGGPNIEAFKYLLKLLMFPNNPGQQRYRAQTIIPFLSARCDFPIYDQARLREWYDKNADRIVFDPATGKYVVKK
;
A
#
# COMPACT_ATOMS: atom_id res chain seq x y z
N MET A 1 49.90 -26.32 -20.95
CA MET A 1 51.32 -26.58 -20.63
C MET A 1 51.56 -27.79 -19.71
N LEU A 2 50.54 -28.57 -19.34
CA LEU A 2 50.70 -29.76 -18.45
C LEU A 2 50.69 -31.12 -19.18
N ARG A 3 50.25 -31.19 -20.44
CA ARG A 3 50.24 -32.44 -21.24
C ARG A 3 51.63 -32.93 -21.69
N LYS A 4 52.68 -32.10 -21.63
CA LYS A 4 54.02 -32.48 -22.12
C LYS A 4 54.89 -33.19 -21.08
N SER A 5 54.49 -33.26 -19.82
CA SER A 5 55.33 -33.80 -18.74
C SER A 5 54.95 -35.23 -18.30
N PHE A 6 53.77 -35.73 -18.62
CA PHE A 6 53.32 -37.07 -18.21
C PHE A 6 53.50 -38.16 -19.28
N ALA A 7 53.67 -37.80 -20.55
CA ALA A 7 53.91 -38.75 -21.64
C ALA A 7 55.36 -39.31 -21.68
N LEU A 8 56.25 -38.79 -20.83
CA LEU A 8 57.67 -39.14 -20.79
C LEU A 8 58.04 -40.14 -19.68
N LEU A 9 57.10 -40.53 -18.81
CA LEU A 9 57.36 -41.40 -17.66
C LEU A 9 56.89 -42.86 -17.83
N VAL A 10 56.34 -43.21 -18.99
CA VAL A 10 55.80 -44.56 -19.25
C VAL A 10 56.84 -45.57 -19.78
N PRO A 11 58.00 -45.21 -20.38
CA PRO A 11 58.98 -46.21 -20.82
C PRO A 11 60.34 -46.21 -20.07
N CYS A 12 60.40 -45.83 -18.78
CA CYS A 12 61.66 -45.92 -17.99
C CYS A 12 61.69 -47.00 -16.89
N LEU A 13 60.67 -47.87 -16.80
CA LEU A 13 60.61 -48.95 -15.79
C LEU A 13 60.79 -50.36 -16.38
N LEU A 14 61.52 -50.46 -17.49
CA LEU A 14 61.89 -51.74 -18.09
C LEU A 14 63.37 -51.75 -18.42
N PHE A 15 64.24 -51.90 -17.42
CA PHE A 15 65.54 -52.56 -17.59
C PHE A 15 66.09 -53.05 -16.23
N LEU A 16 66.48 -54.33 -16.24
CA LEU A 16 67.30 -55.08 -15.28
C LEU A 16 66.58 -55.87 -14.17
N SER A 17 66.34 -57.12 -14.55
CA SER A 17 66.19 -58.36 -13.79
C SER A 17 67.28 -58.64 -12.75
N GLY A 18 66.90 -59.27 -11.63
CA GLY A 18 67.77 -60.21 -10.91
C GLY A 18 67.73 -60.12 -9.39
N CYS A 19 66.79 -60.82 -8.75
CA CYS A 19 66.90 -61.60 -7.50
C CYS A 19 65.52 -61.79 -6.86
N GLN A 20 64.98 -63.01 -6.98
CA GLN A 20 63.73 -63.46 -6.37
C GLN A 20 63.86 -63.55 -4.85
N SER A 21 62.98 -62.83 -4.14
CA SER A 21 62.40 -63.08 -2.81
C SER A 21 62.04 -61.80 -2.02
N GLY A 22 61.92 -60.65 -2.72
CA GLY A 22 61.32 -59.42 -2.17
C GLY A 22 60.34 -58.71 -3.12
N ASN A 23 60.00 -59.33 -4.26
CA ASN A 23 59.45 -58.63 -5.42
C ASN A 23 57.92 -58.54 -5.49
N ASN A 24 57.17 -59.43 -4.81
CA ASN A 24 55.70 -59.42 -4.89
C ASN A 24 55.08 -58.17 -4.22
N ALA A 25 55.69 -57.68 -3.14
CA ALA A 25 55.22 -56.47 -2.46
C ALA A 25 55.47 -55.22 -3.33
N LEU A 26 56.62 -55.16 -3.99
CA LEU A 26 57.01 -54.06 -4.87
C LEU A 26 56.19 -54.06 -6.17
N GLU A 27 55.93 -55.23 -6.76
CA GLU A 27 55.06 -55.38 -7.93
C GLU A 27 53.61 -55.00 -7.62
N LYS A 28 53.10 -55.40 -6.44
CA LYS A 28 51.77 -55.01 -5.96
C LYS A 28 51.68 -53.50 -5.73
N GLN A 29 52.70 -52.91 -5.09
CA GLN A 29 52.76 -51.47 -4.84
C GLN A 29 52.87 -50.68 -6.15
N ASN A 30 53.63 -51.16 -7.13
CA ASN A 30 53.71 -50.56 -8.47
C ASN A 30 52.37 -50.65 -9.21
N ALA A 31 51.65 -51.77 -9.09
CA ALA A 31 50.32 -51.92 -9.69
C ALA A 31 49.28 -50.99 -9.04
N GLU A 32 49.34 -50.80 -7.72
CA GLU A 32 48.48 -49.86 -6.98
C GLU A 32 48.77 -48.41 -7.38
N ILE A 33 50.04 -48.02 -7.47
CA ILE A 33 50.46 -46.69 -7.95
C ILE A 33 49.96 -46.45 -9.37
N LEU A 34 50.11 -47.42 -10.28
CA LEU A 34 49.60 -47.33 -11.66
C LEU A 34 48.08 -47.17 -11.71
N ALA A 35 47.35 -47.87 -10.83
CA ALA A 35 45.90 -47.75 -10.73
C ALA A 35 45.47 -46.37 -10.20
N GLU A 36 46.17 -45.83 -9.21
CA GLU A 36 45.93 -44.47 -8.71
C GLU A 36 46.26 -43.40 -9.73
N MET A 37 47.37 -43.53 -10.47
CA MET A 37 47.72 -42.60 -11.54
C MET A 37 46.66 -42.59 -12.65
N LYS A 38 46.10 -43.75 -13.01
CA LYS A 38 44.97 -43.81 -13.96
C LYS A 38 43.75 -43.07 -13.42
N LYS A 39 43.37 -43.29 -12.15
CA LYS A 39 42.25 -42.57 -11.52
C LYS A 39 42.48 -41.06 -11.49
N LEU A 40 43.70 -40.62 -11.17
CA LEU A 40 44.06 -39.20 -11.15
C LEU A 40 44.00 -38.57 -12.54
N ASN A 41 44.48 -39.26 -13.58
CA ASN A 41 44.36 -38.78 -14.95
C ASN A 41 42.90 -38.62 -15.39
N THR A 42 42.03 -39.57 -15.06
CA THR A 42 40.59 -39.45 -15.37
C THR A 42 39.97 -38.24 -14.66
N ARG A 43 40.29 -38.01 -13.38
CA ARG A 43 39.81 -36.82 -12.65
C ARG A 43 40.35 -35.52 -13.25
N LEU A 44 41.57 -35.54 -13.78
CA LEU A 44 42.19 -34.36 -14.41
C LEU A 44 41.50 -34.03 -15.74
N ASP A 45 41.14 -35.03 -16.54
CA ASP A 45 40.34 -34.87 -17.76
C ASP A 45 38.94 -34.31 -17.44
N ASP A 46 38.30 -34.77 -16.36
CA ASP A 46 37.00 -34.24 -15.90
C ASP A 46 37.11 -32.78 -15.45
N ILE A 47 38.18 -32.41 -14.73
CA ILE A 47 38.45 -31.03 -14.31
C ILE A 47 38.71 -30.14 -15.53
N GLU A 48 39.49 -30.61 -16.51
CA GLU A 48 39.71 -29.86 -17.76
C GLU A 48 38.42 -29.66 -18.55
N LYS A 49 37.53 -30.67 -18.57
CA LYS A 49 36.22 -30.58 -19.21
C LYS A 49 35.30 -29.59 -18.49
N GLN A 50 35.27 -29.60 -17.15
CA GLN A 50 34.54 -28.61 -16.35
C GLN A 50 35.10 -27.20 -16.51
N ALA A 51 36.43 -27.04 -16.57
CA ALA A 51 37.07 -25.75 -16.79
C ALA A 51 36.73 -25.15 -18.16
N LYS A 52 36.65 -25.99 -19.21
CA LYS A 52 36.16 -25.57 -20.54
C LYS A 52 34.69 -25.18 -20.53
N GLN A 53 33.82 -25.98 -19.91
CA GLN A 53 32.40 -25.62 -19.75
C GLN A 53 32.23 -24.29 -18.99
N ASN A 54 33.01 -24.07 -17.94
CA ASN A 54 33.01 -22.81 -17.18
C ASN A 54 33.55 -21.62 -17.98
N ALA A 55 34.51 -21.84 -18.89
CA ALA A 55 35.02 -20.82 -19.79
C ALA A 55 33.97 -20.42 -20.85
N ASP A 56 33.14 -21.36 -21.30
CA ASP A 56 32.06 -21.12 -22.27
C ASP A 56 30.83 -20.44 -21.63
N ILE A 57 30.58 -20.65 -20.34
CA ILE A 57 29.48 -19.99 -19.59
C ILE A 57 29.76 -18.50 -19.33
N ARG A 58 31.03 -18.09 -19.14
CA ARG A 58 31.40 -16.69 -18.87
C ARG A 58 30.97 -15.69 -19.96
N PRO A 59 31.18 -15.94 -21.26
CA PRO A 59 30.69 -15.05 -22.30
C PRO A 59 29.16 -15.05 -22.39
N GLU A 60 28.48 -16.15 -22.08
CA GLU A 60 27.01 -16.19 -22.00
C GLU A 60 26.47 -15.33 -20.84
N LEU A 61 27.07 -15.43 -19.65
CA LEU A 61 26.74 -14.54 -18.51
C LEU A 61 27.00 -13.07 -18.85
N LYS A 62 28.07 -12.76 -19.60
CA LYS A 62 28.33 -11.39 -20.05
C LYS A 62 27.27 -10.91 -21.04
N LYS A 63 26.80 -11.76 -21.96
CA LYS A 63 25.69 -11.47 -22.88
C LYS A 63 24.37 -11.31 -22.13
N LEU A 64 24.10 -12.17 -21.15
CA LEU A 64 22.92 -12.11 -20.28
C LEU A 64 22.90 -10.83 -19.45
N ASN A 65 24.01 -10.46 -18.80
CA ASN A 65 24.12 -9.19 -18.07
C ASN A 65 24.00 -7.97 -19.00
N ALA A 66 24.57 -8.02 -20.21
CA ALA A 66 24.38 -6.95 -21.18
C ALA A 66 22.92 -6.85 -21.64
N ARG A 67 22.22 -7.98 -21.79
CA ARG A 67 20.79 -8.03 -22.11
C ARG A 67 19.94 -7.54 -20.94
N LEU A 68 20.28 -7.90 -19.71
CA LEU A 68 19.62 -7.45 -18.48
C LEU A 68 19.77 -5.93 -18.31
N ASN A 69 20.98 -5.39 -18.46
CA ASN A 69 21.22 -3.95 -18.45
C ASN A 69 20.51 -3.21 -19.58
N ARG A 70 20.36 -3.84 -20.77
CA ARG A 70 19.54 -3.27 -21.86
C ARG A 70 18.05 -3.30 -21.52
N MET A 71 17.55 -4.38 -20.92
CA MET A 71 16.17 -4.49 -20.47
C MET A 71 15.89 -3.52 -19.31
N GLU A 72 16.80 -3.34 -18.35
CA GLU A 72 16.69 -2.32 -17.31
C GLU A 72 16.76 -0.90 -17.88
N LYS A 73 17.62 -0.63 -18.86
CA LYS A 73 17.63 0.66 -19.57
C LYS A 73 16.36 0.89 -20.38
N GLN A 74 15.81 -0.15 -21.01
CA GLN A 74 14.54 -0.09 -21.71
C GLN A 74 13.36 0.04 -20.75
N GLN A 75 13.39 -0.60 -19.58
CA GLN A 75 12.38 -0.49 -18.54
C GLN A 75 12.44 0.88 -17.86
N ASN A 76 13.63 1.40 -17.59
CA ASN A 76 13.84 2.77 -17.13
C ASN A 76 13.49 3.78 -18.23
N GLN A 77 13.73 3.50 -19.51
CA GLN A 77 13.24 4.33 -20.61
C GLN A 77 11.72 4.25 -20.74
N VAL A 78 11.08 3.10 -20.57
CA VAL A 78 9.62 2.96 -20.57
C VAL A 78 9.02 3.63 -19.33
N GLN A 79 9.66 3.58 -18.17
CA GLN A 79 9.25 4.29 -16.94
C GLN A 79 9.55 5.80 -16.98
N THR A 80 10.56 6.25 -17.72
CA THR A 80 10.88 7.69 -17.87
C THR A 80 10.13 8.32 -19.06
N SER A 81 9.86 7.57 -20.13
CA SER A 81 9.00 8.01 -21.25
C SER A 81 7.50 7.90 -20.94
N SER A 82 7.09 7.13 -19.92
CA SER A 82 5.76 7.23 -19.29
C SER A 82 5.66 8.25 -18.14
N LYS A 83 6.72 9.04 -17.90
CA LYS A 83 6.69 10.25 -17.06
C LYS A 83 7.13 11.51 -17.80
N THR A 84 6.92 11.56 -19.11
CA THR A 84 6.40 12.82 -19.63
C THR A 84 4.99 12.91 -19.05
N TYR A 85 4.84 13.61 -17.92
CA TYR A 85 3.54 14.19 -17.61
C TYR A 85 3.22 15.03 -18.84
N VAL A 86 2.50 14.45 -19.81
CA VAL A 86 1.67 15.26 -20.68
C VAL A 86 0.88 16.07 -19.65
N GLN A 87 1.21 17.36 -19.56
CA GLN A 87 0.39 18.30 -18.82
C GLN A 87 -0.94 18.31 -19.56
N GLY A 88 -1.76 17.30 -19.30
CA GLY A 88 -3.17 17.39 -19.57
C GLY A 88 -3.70 18.56 -18.75
N PRO A 89 -4.80 19.17 -19.21
CA PRO A 89 -5.24 20.43 -18.65
C PRO A 89 -5.40 20.27 -17.13
N VAL A 90 -4.82 21.21 -16.38
CA VAL A 90 -4.94 21.24 -14.92
C VAL A 90 -6.42 21.27 -14.52
N TRP A 91 -7.24 21.90 -15.36
CA TRP A 91 -8.67 22.13 -15.16
C TRP A 91 -9.54 21.38 -16.18
N PRO A 92 -10.85 21.26 -15.95
CA PRO A 92 -11.78 20.66 -16.92
C PRO A 92 -11.70 21.31 -18.30
N ASP A 93 -11.63 20.49 -19.35
CA ASP A 93 -11.67 20.93 -20.75
C ASP A 93 -13.13 21.31 -21.13
N ARG A 94 -13.48 22.58 -20.86
CA ARG A 94 -14.83 23.09 -21.07
C ARG A 94 -15.28 23.00 -22.53
N ASP A 95 -14.36 23.15 -23.48
CA ASP A 95 -14.68 23.07 -24.90
C ASP A 95 -15.06 21.65 -25.30
N LYS A 96 -14.33 20.62 -24.83
CA LYS A 96 -14.73 19.22 -25.06
C LYS A 96 -16.05 18.89 -24.37
N LEU A 97 -16.25 19.34 -23.14
CA LEU A 97 -17.47 19.09 -22.37
C LEU A 97 -18.69 19.75 -23.02
N SER A 98 -18.56 20.97 -23.54
CA SER A 98 -19.65 21.70 -24.20
C SER A 98 -20.16 21.03 -25.49
N LYS A 99 -19.36 20.16 -26.11
CA LYS A 99 -19.74 19.41 -27.32
C LYS A 99 -20.59 18.17 -27.02
N ILE A 100 -20.70 17.77 -25.75
CA ILE A 100 -21.52 16.64 -25.34
C ILE A 100 -22.98 17.09 -25.35
N ARG A 101 -23.81 16.38 -26.11
CA ARG A 101 -25.24 16.71 -26.20
C ARG A 101 -25.92 16.43 -24.86
N PRO A 102 -26.79 17.35 -24.36
CA PRO A 102 -27.61 17.09 -23.19
C PRO A 102 -28.48 15.84 -23.38
N LEU A 103 -28.78 15.17 -22.27
CA LEU A 103 -29.75 14.08 -22.29
C LEU A 103 -31.15 14.62 -22.64
N PRO A 104 -31.95 13.93 -23.47
CA PRO A 104 -33.35 14.26 -23.65
C PRO A 104 -34.13 14.01 -22.34
N ALA A 105 -35.36 14.55 -22.24
CA ALA A 105 -36.17 14.44 -21.02
C ALA A 105 -36.45 12.99 -20.58
N ASN A 106 -36.59 12.07 -21.53
CA ASN A 106 -36.77 10.63 -21.29
C ASN A 106 -35.67 9.88 -22.05
N PRO A 107 -34.45 9.81 -21.51
CA PRO A 107 -33.35 9.17 -22.20
C PRO A 107 -33.52 7.65 -22.19
N THR A 108 -33.13 7.00 -23.29
CA THR A 108 -33.01 5.55 -23.34
C THR A 108 -31.75 5.10 -22.61
N ASP A 109 -31.70 3.84 -22.16
CA ASP A 109 -30.52 3.27 -21.52
C ASP A 109 -29.24 3.47 -22.36
N GLN A 110 -29.34 3.31 -23.68
CA GLN A 110 -28.23 3.51 -24.59
C GLN A 110 -27.76 4.97 -24.62
N GLN A 111 -28.68 5.94 -24.60
CA GLN A 111 -28.33 7.36 -24.53
C GLN A 111 -27.61 7.70 -23.22
N ILE A 112 -28.04 7.13 -22.09
CA ILE A 112 -27.37 7.29 -20.80
C ILE A 112 -25.95 6.71 -20.84
N ILE A 113 -25.80 5.49 -21.37
CA ILE A 113 -24.49 4.83 -21.53
C ILE A 113 -23.55 5.69 -22.37
N ASP A 114 -24.02 6.18 -23.52
CA ASP A 114 -23.20 6.97 -24.44
C ASP A 114 -22.86 8.34 -23.84
N TYR A 115 -23.76 8.93 -23.06
CA TYR A 115 -23.51 10.17 -22.34
C TYR A 115 -22.42 10.01 -21.26
N ILE A 116 -22.48 8.94 -20.45
CA ILE A 116 -21.45 8.60 -19.47
C ILE A 116 -20.09 8.42 -20.14
N ARG A 117 -20.05 7.71 -21.28
CA ARG A 117 -18.81 7.48 -22.05
C ARG A 117 -18.22 8.78 -22.59
N GLN A 118 -19.06 9.67 -23.13
CA GLN A 118 -18.64 10.98 -23.61
C GLN A 118 -18.03 11.84 -22.50
N ILE A 119 -18.66 11.89 -21.32
CA ILE A 119 -18.11 12.62 -20.16
C ILE A 119 -16.73 12.06 -19.79
N ARG A 120 -16.60 10.73 -19.66
CA ARG A 120 -15.33 10.09 -19.32
C ARG A 120 -14.24 10.41 -20.35
N GLN A 121 -14.57 10.35 -21.63
CA GLN A 121 -13.64 10.62 -22.72
C GLN A 121 -13.17 12.09 -22.72
N ALA A 122 -14.09 13.03 -22.52
CA ALA A 122 -13.77 14.46 -22.41
C ALA A 122 -12.92 14.79 -21.17
N SER A 123 -12.98 13.95 -20.14
CA SER A 123 -12.23 14.10 -18.88
C SER A 123 -10.79 13.56 -18.94
N ILE A 124 -10.39 12.90 -20.03
CA ILE A 124 -9.06 12.29 -20.15
C ILE A 124 -7.99 13.39 -20.10
N GLY A 125 -6.98 13.17 -19.24
CA GLY A 125 -5.86 14.08 -19.06
C GLY A 125 -6.09 15.15 -17.99
N GLN A 126 -7.29 15.26 -17.41
CA GLN A 126 -7.49 16.16 -16.26
C GLN A 126 -6.65 15.70 -15.07
N THR A 127 -5.94 16.64 -14.42
CA THR A 127 -5.02 16.33 -13.31
C THR A 127 -5.38 17.00 -11.98
N ALA A 128 -6.22 18.05 -11.97
CA ALA A 128 -6.83 18.58 -10.75
C ALA A 128 -8.35 18.39 -10.79
N PHE A 129 -8.94 18.02 -9.66
CA PHE A 129 -10.34 17.63 -9.57
C PHE A 129 -11.06 18.43 -8.49
N SER A 130 -12.27 18.92 -8.79
CA SER A 130 -13.10 19.67 -7.86
C SER A 130 -14.54 19.14 -7.85
N SER A 131 -15.21 19.23 -6.69
CA SER A 131 -16.65 18.95 -6.59
C SER A 131 -17.50 19.90 -7.43
N ASN A 132 -16.93 21.02 -7.87
CA ASN A 132 -17.59 22.05 -8.66
C ASN A 132 -17.24 21.94 -10.16
N ASP A 133 -16.57 20.87 -10.57
CA ASP A 133 -16.28 20.63 -11.98
C ASP A 133 -17.60 20.35 -12.75
N PRO A 134 -17.74 20.83 -14.00
CA PRO A 134 -18.98 20.69 -14.77
C PRO A 134 -19.43 19.23 -14.94
N GLN A 135 -18.47 18.29 -14.98
CA GLN A 135 -18.76 16.86 -15.10
C GLN A 135 -19.65 16.34 -13.95
N VAL A 136 -19.58 16.93 -12.75
CA VAL A 136 -20.44 16.55 -11.63
C VAL A 136 -21.90 16.84 -11.98
N GLU A 137 -22.19 18.07 -12.38
CA GLU A 137 -23.55 18.49 -12.79
C GLU A 137 -24.05 17.68 -14.00
N MET A 138 -23.17 17.42 -14.98
CA MET A 138 -23.51 16.57 -16.12
C MET A 138 -23.94 15.17 -15.67
N TYR A 139 -23.19 14.52 -14.79
CA TYR A 139 -23.61 13.22 -14.25
C TYR A 139 -24.96 13.31 -13.51
N GLU A 140 -25.21 14.39 -12.76
CA GLU A 140 -26.47 14.62 -12.04
C GLU A 140 -27.70 14.70 -12.96
N GLN A 141 -27.54 15.08 -14.25
CA GLN A 141 -28.63 15.10 -15.24
C GLN A 141 -29.22 13.73 -15.56
N ILE A 142 -28.51 12.63 -15.25
CA ILE A 142 -29.03 11.26 -15.47
C ILE A 142 -30.24 10.99 -14.56
N GLY A 143 -30.26 11.56 -13.35
CA GLY A 143 -31.29 11.29 -12.36
C GLY A 143 -31.23 9.89 -11.73
N PRO A 144 -32.13 9.59 -10.78
CA PRO A 144 -32.23 8.29 -10.12
C PRO A 144 -32.91 7.21 -10.98
N GLY A 145 -32.83 5.94 -10.59
CA GLY A 145 -33.51 4.81 -11.26
C GLY A 145 -32.69 4.08 -12.32
N HIS A 146 -31.47 4.55 -12.59
CA HIS A 146 -30.56 3.98 -13.59
C HIS A 146 -29.34 3.29 -12.96
N LEU A 147 -29.42 2.89 -11.69
CA LEU A 147 -28.28 2.31 -10.96
C LEU A 147 -27.65 1.13 -11.71
N HIS A 148 -28.47 0.26 -12.30
CA HIS A 148 -28.00 -0.92 -13.05
C HIS A 148 -27.07 -0.55 -14.22
N LEU A 149 -27.26 0.61 -14.86
CA LEU A 149 -26.38 1.13 -15.91
C LEU A 149 -25.09 1.75 -15.35
N LEU A 150 -25.14 2.24 -14.10
CA LEU A 150 -24.02 2.92 -13.45
C LEU A 150 -23.04 1.96 -12.76
N LEU A 151 -23.51 0.79 -12.29
CA LEU A 151 -22.67 -0.20 -11.58
C LEU A 151 -21.37 -0.57 -12.32
N PRO A 152 -21.36 -0.80 -13.66
CA PRO A 152 -20.12 -1.11 -14.39
C PRO A 152 -19.07 0.01 -14.34
N TYR A 153 -19.49 1.25 -14.04
CA TYR A 153 -18.62 2.42 -13.96
C TYR A 153 -18.12 2.70 -12.53
N LEU A 154 -18.50 1.87 -11.56
CA LEU A 154 -17.99 1.93 -10.18
C LEU A 154 -16.66 1.20 -10.00
N THR A 155 -16.23 0.44 -11.01
CA THR A 155 -14.92 -0.22 -11.04
C THR A 155 -14.02 0.45 -12.07
N ARG A 156 -12.77 0.75 -11.69
CA ARG A 156 -11.74 1.26 -12.59
C ARG A 156 -11.26 0.14 -13.51
N ASN A 157 -10.73 0.52 -14.67
CA ASN A 157 -10.16 -0.40 -15.65
C ASN A 157 -8.89 -1.14 -15.15
N ASP A 158 -8.32 -0.74 -14.01
CA ASP A 158 -7.18 -1.38 -13.33
C ASP A 158 -7.63 -2.41 -12.27
N GLY A 159 -8.92 -2.71 -12.19
CA GLY A 159 -9.50 -3.64 -11.21
C GLY A 159 -9.79 -3.01 -9.84
N MET A 160 -9.38 -1.76 -9.59
CA MET A 160 -9.73 -1.06 -8.35
C MET A 160 -11.19 -0.60 -8.36
N GLN A 161 -11.96 -0.94 -7.33
CA GLN A 161 -13.38 -0.58 -7.19
C GLN A 161 -13.58 0.89 -6.78
N GLN A 162 -13.27 1.85 -7.67
CA GLN A 162 -13.62 3.26 -7.44
C GLN A 162 -14.13 3.97 -8.71
N PRO A 163 -15.29 4.65 -8.67
CA PRO A 163 -15.74 5.48 -9.78
C PRO A 163 -14.76 6.63 -10.07
N SER A 164 -14.89 7.25 -11.26
CA SER A 164 -14.21 8.52 -11.55
C SER A 164 -14.53 9.54 -10.46
N PHE A 165 -13.62 10.49 -10.20
CA PHE A 165 -13.82 11.48 -9.13
C PHE A 165 -15.18 12.17 -9.23
N HIS A 166 -15.56 12.62 -10.43
CA HIS A 166 -16.82 13.33 -10.66
C HIS A 166 -18.04 12.44 -10.44
N LEU A 167 -18.02 11.21 -10.98
CA LEU A 167 -19.10 10.26 -10.76
C LEU A 167 -19.21 9.97 -9.26
N ARG A 168 -18.11 9.77 -8.54
CA ARG A 168 -18.09 9.56 -7.08
C ARG A 168 -18.81 10.66 -6.30
N ILE A 169 -18.72 11.92 -6.77
CA ILE A 169 -19.39 13.05 -6.13
C ILE A 169 -20.88 13.08 -6.47
N ALA A 170 -21.24 12.92 -7.75
CA ALA A 170 -22.63 12.94 -8.22
C ALA A 170 -23.44 11.72 -7.75
N PHE A 171 -22.79 10.56 -7.64
CA PHE A 171 -23.42 9.25 -7.51
C PHE A 171 -24.51 9.14 -6.44
N PRO A 172 -24.37 9.71 -5.23
CA PRO A 172 -25.43 9.61 -4.23
C PRO A 172 -26.74 10.31 -4.64
N LYS A 173 -26.73 11.24 -5.62
CA LYS A 173 -27.95 11.84 -6.19
C LYS A 173 -28.63 10.94 -7.24
N LEU A 174 -27.88 9.99 -7.79
CA LEU A 174 -28.32 9.10 -8.88
C LEU A 174 -28.95 7.80 -8.36
N VAL A 175 -29.12 7.67 -7.05
CA VAL A 175 -29.67 6.49 -6.40
C VAL A 175 -30.88 6.90 -5.58
N GLY A 176 -32.05 6.45 -6.02
CA GLY A 176 -33.33 6.72 -5.37
C GLY A 176 -33.95 5.48 -4.76
N GLU A 177 -35.16 5.62 -4.24
CA GLU A 177 -35.90 4.54 -3.55
C GLU A 177 -36.09 3.28 -4.41
N ALA A 178 -36.33 3.45 -5.71
CA ALA A 178 -36.46 2.34 -6.66
C ALA A 178 -35.19 1.47 -6.77
N ASP A 179 -34.02 2.03 -6.43
CA ASP A 179 -32.73 1.36 -6.53
C ASP A 179 -32.37 0.60 -5.23
N LYS A 180 -33.13 0.74 -4.14
CA LYS A 180 -32.79 0.24 -2.79
C LYS A 180 -32.43 -1.25 -2.77
N GLU A 181 -33.24 -2.10 -3.40
CA GLU A 181 -33.00 -3.54 -3.46
C GLU A 181 -31.75 -3.90 -4.27
N LEU A 182 -31.47 -3.16 -5.34
CA LEU A 182 -30.25 -3.34 -6.11
C LEU A 182 -29.03 -2.90 -5.30
N VAL A 183 -29.11 -1.76 -4.58
CA VAL A 183 -28.07 -1.33 -3.65
C VAL A 183 -27.74 -2.42 -2.64
N ARG A 184 -28.75 -2.98 -1.96
CA ARG A 184 -28.53 -4.02 -0.95
C ARG A 184 -27.80 -5.23 -1.52
N ARG A 185 -28.24 -5.75 -2.67
CA ARG A 185 -27.61 -6.90 -3.34
C ARG A 185 -26.20 -6.61 -3.84
N SER A 186 -25.91 -5.36 -4.18
CA SER A 186 -24.63 -4.93 -4.76
C SER A 186 -23.62 -4.44 -3.73
N LEU A 187 -23.99 -4.22 -2.45
CA LEU A 187 -23.11 -3.68 -1.40
C LEU A 187 -21.80 -4.47 -1.22
N LYS A 188 -21.86 -5.80 -1.29
CA LYS A 188 -20.67 -6.66 -1.17
C LYS A 188 -19.69 -6.46 -2.31
N GLN A 189 -20.20 -6.30 -3.52
CA GLN A 189 -19.38 -6.09 -4.71
C GLN A 189 -18.91 -4.64 -4.85
N TYR A 190 -19.70 -3.69 -4.36
CA TYR A 190 -19.43 -2.27 -4.46
C TYR A 190 -19.62 -1.60 -3.08
N PRO A 191 -18.66 -1.73 -2.15
CA PRO A 191 -18.77 -1.14 -0.81
C PRO A 191 -18.96 0.38 -0.82
N PHE A 192 -18.55 1.06 -1.90
CA PHE A 192 -18.83 2.48 -2.14
C PHE A 192 -20.32 2.84 -2.03
N LEU A 193 -21.22 1.90 -2.30
CA LEU A 193 -22.67 2.09 -2.20
C LEU A 193 -23.14 2.43 -0.77
N ILE A 194 -22.34 2.17 0.27
CA ILE A 194 -22.61 2.64 1.64
C ILE A 194 -22.95 4.13 1.67
N ARG A 195 -22.31 4.95 0.83
CA ARG A 195 -22.61 6.38 0.75
C ARG A 195 -24.07 6.67 0.37
N CYS A 196 -24.63 5.86 -0.54
CA CYS A 196 -26.05 5.97 -0.93
C CYS A 196 -26.97 5.51 0.19
N VAL A 197 -26.58 4.46 0.92
CA VAL A 197 -27.32 3.97 2.10
C VAL A 197 -27.41 5.04 3.19
N VAL A 198 -26.28 5.67 3.52
CA VAL A 198 -26.22 6.78 4.50
C VAL A 198 -27.09 7.94 4.05
N ARG A 199 -26.91 8.39 2.80
CA ARG A 199 -27.63 9.57 2.28
C ARG A 199 -29.15 9.38 2.28
N ASN A 200 -29.63 8.21 1.88
CA ASN A 200 -31.06 7.93 1.80
C ASN A 200 -31.65 7.46 3.14
N GLY A 201 -30.87 7.41 4.23
CA GLY A 201 -31.35 7.03 5.56
C GLY A 201 -31.62 5.53 5.74
N TRP A 202 -31.11 4.68 4.86
CA TRP A 202 -31.39 3.24 4.86
C TRP A 202 -30.51 2.42 5.81
N ILE A 203 -29.78 3.06 6.74
CA ILE A 203 -28.82 2.40 7.62
C ILE A 203 -29.46 1.31 8.47
N LYS A 204 -30.64 1.58 9.04
CA LYS A 204 -31.37 0.62 9.88
C LYS A 204 -31.86 -0.59 9.06
N GLU A 205 -32.37 -0.32 7.86
CA GLU A 205 -32.88 -1.35 6.94
C GLU A 205 -31.76 -2.26 6.40
N MET A 206 -30.56 -1.71 6.19
CA MET A 206 -29.39 -2.44 5.65
C MET A 206 -28.34 -2.78 6.71
N LYS A 207 -28.71 -2.72 8.00
CA LYS A 207 -27.79 -2.93 9.13
C LYS A 207 -26.98 -4.22 9.00
N LYS A 208 -27.66 -5.34 8.72
CA LYS A 208 -27.01 -6.66 8.62
C LYS A 208 -25.94 -6.68 7.51
N ASP A 209 -26.26 -6.10 6.35
CA ASP A 209 -25.34 -6.03 5.21
C ASP A 209 -24.12 -5.15 5.53
N ILE A 210 -24.33 -4.00 6.17
CA ILE A 210 -23.25 -3.08 6.57
C ILE A 210 -22.34 -3.75 7.61
N LEU A 211 -22.91 -4.38 8.64
CA LEU A 211 -22.12 -5.07 9.66
C LEU A 211 -21.33 -6.25 9.08
N ALA A 212 -21.89 -6.97 8.11
CA ALA A 212 -21.18 -8.02 7.40
C ALA A 212 -19.99 -7.49 6.58
N LEU A 213 -20.08 -6.26 6.04
CA LEU A 213 -18.94 -5.58 5.41
C LEU A 213 -17.88 -5.19 6.43
N LEU A 214 -18.27 -4.61 7.57
CA LEU A 214 -17.35 -4.18 8.62
C LEU A 214 -16.62 -5.35 9.30
N ALA A 215 -17.22 -6.54 9.29
CA ALA A 215 -16.61 -7.75 9.83
C ALA A 215 -15.51 -8.35 8.91
N GLN A 216 -15.33 -7.84 7.69
CA GLN A 216 -14.31 -8.35 6.76
C GLN A 216 -12.88 -7.91 7.18
N PRO A 217 -11.84 -8.65 6.74
CA PRO A 217 -10.45 -8.35 7.08
C PRO A 217 -9.97 -6.95 6.66
N GLN A 218 -8.86 -6.54 7.29
CA GLN A 218 -8.29 -5.19 7.35
C GLN A 218 -8.05 -4.47 6.00
N GLU A 219 -7.97 -5.23 4.89
CA GLU A 219 -7.60 -4.72 3.56
C GLU A 219 -8.77 -4.17 2.75
N ALA A 220 -10.02 -4.36 3.20
CA ALA A 220 -11.17 -3.81 2.49
C ALA A 220 -11.13 -2.27 2.54
N ASN A 221 -11.00 -1.63 1.38
CA ASN A 221 -11.12 -0.18 1.19
C ASN A 221 -12.58 0.25 1.37
N LEU A 222 -13.09 0.09 2.60
CA LEU A 222 -14.45 0.43 2.98
C LEU A 222 -14.55 1.95 3.11
N PRO A 223 -15.64 2.58 2.62
CA PRO A 223 -15.90 4.00 2.79
C PRO A 223 -16.35 4.32 4.24
N LEU A 224 -15.55 3.97 5.24
CA LEU A 224 -15.84 4.13 6.66
C LEU A 224 -16.15 5.58 7.05
N PHE A 225 -15.59 6.54 6.31
CA PHE A 225 -15.85 7.96 6.50
C PHE A 225 -17.35 8.28 6.44
N GLU A 226 -18.11 7.61 5.58
CA GLU A 226 -19.56 7.83 5.42
C GLU A 226 -20.34 7.38 6.66
N LEU A 227 -19.87 6.33 7.35
CA LEU A 227 -20.54 5.77 8.52
C LEU A 227 -20.33 6.59 9.80
N ARG A 228 -19.32 7.48 9.85
CA ARG A 228 -18.89 8.14 11.10
C ARG A 228 -20.01 8.89 11.85
N LYS A 229 -20.99 9.43 11.12
CA LYS A 229 -22.11 10.18 11.70
C LYS A 229 -23.35 9.31 11.97
N SER A 230 -23.38 8.09 11.45
CA SER A 230 -24.55 7.20 11.47
C SER A 230 -24.32 5.95 12.31
N LEU A 231 -23.24 5.88 13.09
CA LEU A 231 -22.98 4.73 13.97
C LEU A 231 -24.09 4.53 15.00
N GLY A 232 -24.76 5.58 15.46
CA GLY A 232 -25.90 5.47 16.38
C GLY A 232 -27.12 4.77 15.78
N ASP A 233 -27.33 4.89 14.47
CA ASP A 233 -28.39 4.15 13.77
C ASP A 233 -28.00 2.70 13.48
N LEU A 234 -26.70 2.44 13.33
CA LEU A 234 -26.14 1.13 13.02
C LEU A 234 -26.02 0.24 14.28
N VAL A 235 -25.55 0.80 15.39
CA VAL A 235 -25.25 0.07 16.63
C VAL A 235 -26.48 0.07 17.54
N GLN A 236 -27.11 -1.10 17.68
CA GLN A 236 -28.31 -1.28 18.51
C GLN A 236 -28.15 -2.37 19.58
N SER A 237 -27.01 -3.05 19.59
CA SER A 237 -26.68 -4.14 20.52
C SER A 237 -25.19 -4.13 20.85
N SER A 238 -24.82 -4.88 21.90
CA SER A 238 -23.42 -5.09 22.27
C SER A 238 -22.61 -5.80 21.17
N ASP A 239 -23.24 -6.64 20.37
CA ASP A 239 -22.55 -7.37 19.30
C ASP A 239 -22.28 -6.48 18.09
N ASP A 240 -23.21 -5.59 17.74
CA ASP A 240 -22.95 -4.54 16.74
C ASP A 240 -21.77 -3.67 17.19
N LEU A 241 -21.74 -3.32 18.48
CA LEU A 241 -20.67 -2.49 19.04
C LEU A 241 -19.31 -3.18 18.93
N LYS A 242 -19.22 -4.48 19.19
CA LYS A 242 -17.98 -5.26 19.00
C LYS A 242 -17.51 -5.19 17.55
N ILE A 243 -18.41 -5.35 16.58
CA ILE A 243 -18.08 -5.30 15.14
C ILE A 243 -17.50 -3.93 14.76
N VAL A 244 -18.17 -2.84 15.16
CA VAL A 244 -17.71 -1.48 14.82
C VAL A 244 -16.41 -1.12 15.56
N THR A 245 -16.24 -1.60 16.80
CA THR A 245 -15.00 -1.42 17.57
C THR A 245 -13.84 -2.16 16.91
N ASN A 246 -14.05 -3.40 16.45
CA ASN A 246 -13.05 -4.15 15.70
C ASN A 246 -12.69 -3.46 14.38
N ALA A 247 -13.68 -2.91 13.67
CA ALA A 247 -13.41 -2.11 12.46
C ALA A 247 -12.56 -0.87 12.80
N TYR A 248 -12.82 -0.20 13.94
CA TYR A 248 -11.95 0.88 14.40
C TYR A 248 -10.55 0.41 14.76
N LEU A 249 -10.36 -0.74 15.41
CA LEU A 249 -9.05 -1.23 15.82
C LEU A 249 -8.19 -1.67 14.63
N TYR A 250 -8.78 -2.44 13.72
CA TYR A 250 -8.03 -3.27 12.77
C TYR A 250 -8.12 -2.78 11.32
N ASN A 251 -9.09 -1.94 10.96
CA ASN A 251 -9.09 -1.35 9.62
C ASN A 251 -8.07 -0.21 9.55
N VAL A 252 -7.29 -0.15 8.47
CA VAL A 252 -6.29 0.91 8.24
C VAL A 252 -6.92 2.31 8.27
N ASN A 253 -8.15 2.44 7.79
CA ASN A 253 -8.93 3.68 7.79
C ASN A 253 -9.92 3.77 8.96
N GLY A 254 -9.85 2.84 9.93
CA GLY A 254 -10.77 2.75 11.06
C GLY A 254 -10.79 4.00 11.95
N PHE A 255 -9.70 4.78 11.98
CA PHE A 255 -9.58 6.01 12.77
C PHE A 255 -10.72 7.02 12.52
N VAL A 256 -11.30 7.03 11.32
CA VAL A 256 -12.41 7.94 10.97
C VAL A 256 -13.70 7.69 11.76
N LEU A 257 -13.82 6.52 12.42
CA LEU A 257 -14.99 6.11 13.18
C LEU A 257 -15.01 6.68 14.61
N LEU A 258 -13.88 7.23 15.11
CA LEU A 258 -13.75 7.63 16.52
C LEU A 258 -14.84 8.60 16.98
N GLU A 259 -15.15 9.62 16.18
CA GLU A 259 -16.14 10.65 16.54
C GLU A 259 -17.56 10.09 16.66
N GLY A 260 -17.88 9.02 15.93
CA GLY A 260 -19.13 8.31 16.10
C GLY A 260 -19.09 7.41 17.34
N LEU A 261 -17.99 6.70 17.55
CA LEU A 261 -17.80 5.80 18.71
C LEU A 261 -17.88 6.54 20.05
N LYS A 262 -17.36 7.77 20.13
CA LYS A 262 -17.47 8.63 21.32
C LYS A 262 -18.91 8.89 21.78
N LYS A 263 -19.87 8.79 20.86
CA LYS A 263 -21.29 9.07 21.12
C LYS A 263 -22.08 7.82 21.50
N LEU A 264 -21.48 6.63 21.38
CA LEU A 264 -22.16 5.38 21.68
C LEU A 264 -22.01 5.02 23.18
N PRO A 265 -23.09 4.58 23.83
CA PRO A 265 -23.00 4.10 25.21
C PRO A 265 -22.16 2.82 25.29
N GLY A 266 -21.44 2.64 26.41
CA GLY A 266 -20.64 1.44 26.66
C GLY A 266 -19.25 1.41 26.01
N VAL A 267 -18.84 2.48 25.31
CA VAL A 267 -17.49 2.58 24.73
C VAL A 267 -16.51 3.20 25.73
N ASN A 268 -15.52 2.42 26.15
CA ASN A 268 -14.38 2.94 26.89
C ASN A 268 -13.37 3.55 25.91
N ILE A 269 -13.55 4.83 25.59
CA ILE A 269 -12.71 5.55 24.62
C ILE A 269 -11.22 5.52 25.02
N PRO A 270 -10.81 5.79 26.27
CA PRO A 270 -9.40 5.72 26.65
C PRO A 270 -8.76 4.36 26.37
N LYS A 271 -9.43 3.27 26.74
CA LYS A 271 -8.96 1.91 26.45
C LYS A 271 -8.85 1.67 24.94
N LEU A 272 -9.90 2.01 24.19
CA LEU A 272 -10.00 1.75 22.76
C LEU A 272 -8.91 2.45 21.94
N VAL A 273 -8.62 3.72 22.22
CA VAL A 273 -7.59 4.47 21.47
C VAL A 273 -6.18 3.99 21.80
N ASN A 274 -5.92 3.53 23.03
CA ASN A 274 -4.63 2.94 23.41
C ASN A 274 -4.40 1.58 22.74
N GLU A 275 -5.45 0.75 22.66
CA GLU A 275 -5.40 -0.52 21.92
C GLU A 275 -5.14 -0.28 20.43
N ALA A 276 -5.84 0.67 19.81
CA ALA A 276 -5.63 1.02 18.40
C ALA A 276 -4.21 1.55 18.12
N TRP A 277 -3.67 2.38 19.02
CA TRP A 277 -2.28 2.84 18.91
C TRP A 277 -1.30 1.66 19.01
N THR A 278 -1.48 0.79 20.01
CA THR A 278 -0.61 -0.38 20.23
C THR A 278 -0.62 -1.33 19.03
N GLU A 279 -1.78 -1.55 18.42
CA GLU A 279 -1.91 -2.39 17.22
C GLU A 279 -1.20 -1.75 16.02
N ALA A 280 -1.40 -0.45 15.81
CA ALA A 280 -0.79 0.26 14.69
C ALA A 280 0.74 0.36 14.83
N ASP A 281 1.25 0.57 16.05
CA ASP A 281 2.68 0.66 16.35
C ASP A 281 3.42 -0.69 16.19
N LYS A 282 2.74 -1.82 16.41
CA LYS A 282 3.28 -3.16 16.10
C LYS A 282 3.39 -3.42 14.60
N ASN A 283 2.50 -2.82 13.81
CA ASN A 283 2.36 -3.08 12.38
C ASN A 283 2.46 -1.79 11.54
N PRO A 284 3.52 -0.96 11.70
CA PRO A 284 3.53 0.41 11.18
C PRO A 284 3.44 0.48 9.65
N GLY A 285 3.91 -0.56 8.94
CA GLY A 285 3.79 -0.65 7.48
C GLY A 285 2.34 -0.72 6.99
N ASN A 286 1.43 -1.33 7.74
CA ASN A 286 0.02 -1.42 7.39
C ASN A 286 -0.73 -0.11 7.67
N TYR A 287 -0.21 0.71 8.58
CA TYR A 287 -0.86 1.92 9.07
C TYR A 287 -0.12 3.21 8.71
N GLU A 288 0.86 3.20 7.80
CA GLU A 288 1.74 4.35 7.54
C GLU A 288 0.95 5.68 7.38
N ASN A 289 -0.15 5.64 6.64
CA ASN A 289 -1.03 6.80 6.41
C ASN A 289 -1.97 7.14 7.58
N ALA A 290 -2.23 6.19 8.48
CA ALA A 290 -3.16 6.30 9.61
C ALA A 290 -2.45 6.57 10.94
N MET A 291 -1.16 6.27 11.08
CA MET A 291 -0.40 6.38 12.32
C MET A 291 -0.48 7.77 12.94
N SER A 292 -0.39 8.82 12.11
CA SER A 292 -0.51 10.20 12.62
C SER A 292 -1.90 10.51 13.21
N SER A 293 -2.97 9.92 12.66
CA SER A 293 -4.32 10.03 13.23
C SER A 293 -4.43 9.24 14.53
N ARG A 294 -3.93 8.00 14.55
CA ARG A 294 -3.93 7.15 15.78
C ARG A 294 -3.17 7.79 16.92
N ALA A 295 -2.01 8.39 16.63
CA ALA A 295 -1.22 9.12 17.63
C ALA A 295 -2.02 10.30 18.21
N LYS A 296 -2.70 11.08 17.37
CA LYS A 296 -3.56 12.18 17.84
C LYS A 296 -4.72 11.65 18.69
N ASP A 297 -5.36 10.56 18.26
CA ASP A 297 -6.48 9.95 18.96
C ASP A 297 -6.10 9.50 20.38
N VAL A 298 -4.96 8.81 20.52
CA VAL A 298 -4.49 8.33 21.83
C VAL A 298 -3.99 9.47 22.73
N ILE A 299 -3.30 10.48 22.18
CA ILE A 299 -2.89 11.67 22.95
C ILE A 299 -4.10 12.46 23.44
N GLN A 300 -5.14 12.58 22.62
CA GLN A 300 -6.31 13.39 22.97
C GLN A 300 -7.29 12.66 23.89
N ASN A 301 -7.44 11.34 23.75
CA ASN A 301 -8.53 10.61 24.41
C ASN A 301 -8.05 9.43 25.28
N GLY A 302 -6.79 9.02 25.15
CA GLY A 302 -6.21 7.85 25.81
C GLY A 302 -5.51 8.13 27.13
N GLY A 303 -5.35 9.41 27.49
CA GLY A 303 -4.49 9.83 28.60
C GLY A 303 -3.03 10.01 28.16
N PRO A 304 -2.08 10.06 29.11
CA PRO A 304 -0.68 10.39 28.83
C PRO A 304 0.00 9.27 28.03
N ASN A 305 0.06 9.41 26.71
CA ASN A 305 0.81 8.51 25.85
C ASN A 305 2.06 9.22 25.30
N ILE A 306 3.21 8.98 25.94
CA ILE A 306 4.48 9.65 25.63
C ILE A 306 5.03 9.18 24.28
N GLU A 307 4.90 7.89 23.96
CA GLU A 307 5.46 7.33 22.72
C GLU A 307 4.70 7.80 21.48
N ALA A 308 3.36 7.89 21.54
CA ALA A 308 2.56 8.51 20.49
C ALA A 308 2.92 10.00 20.30
N PHE A 309 3.16 10.72 21.40
CA PHE A 309 3.56 12.12 21.34
C PHE A 309 4.94 12.29 20.69
N LYS A 310 5.93 11.49 21.11
CA LYS A 310 7.26 11.43 20.50
C LYS A 310 7.20 11.05 19.01
N TYR A 311 6.31 10.14 18.64
CA TYR A 311 6.08 9.78 17.24
C TYR A 311 5.68 11.00 16.40
N LEU A 312 4.74 11.83 16.88
CA LEU A 312 4.36 13.07 16.18
C LEU A 312 5.51 14.07 16.07
N LEU A 313 6.35 14.20 17.10
CA LEU A 313 7.56 15.05 17.01
C LEU A 313 8.53 14.52 15.96
N LYS A 314 8.75 13.21 15.89
CA LYS A 314 9.60 12.58 14.86
C LYS A 314 9.08 12.82 13.45
N LEU A 315 7.77 12.81 13.25
CA LEU A 315 7.18 13.18 11.96
C LEU A 315 7.48 14.63 11.55
N LEU A 316 7.61 15.57 12.50
CA LEU A 316 8.01 16.94 12.15
C LEU A 316 9.50 17.02 11.78
N MET A 317 10.35 16.22 12.43
CA MET A 317 11.80 16.26 12.25
C MET A 317 12.30 15.61 10.95
N PHE A 318 11.57 14.61 10.42
CA PHE A 318 11.96 13.80 9.26
C PHE A 318 10.87 13.79 8.18
N PRO A 319 10.69 14.88 7.41
CA PRO A 319 9.79 14.90 6.27
C PRO A 319 10.37 14.08 5.12
N ASN A 320 9.60 13.12 4.59
CA ASN A 320 10.02 12.30 3.46
C ASN A 320 9.98 13.06 2.11
N ASN A 321 9.15 14.12 2.01
CA ASN A 321 9.11 15.04 0.86
C ASN A 321 8.41 16.38 1.22
N PRO A 322 8.53 17.43 0.37
CA PRO A 322 7.93 18.75 0.61
C PRO A 322 6.40 18.77 0.70
N GLY A 323 5.70 17.89 -0.03
CA GLY A 323 4.23 17.81 0.01
C GLY A 323 3.71 17.30 1.36
N GLN A 324 4.36 16.28 1.92
CA GLN A 324 4.07 15.81 3.27
C GLN A 324 4.41 16.85 4.34
N GLN A 325 5.47 17.64 4.14
CA GLN A 325 5.83 18.72 5.05
C GLN A 325 4.69 19.74 5.18
N ARG A 326 4.06 20.14 4.07
CA ARG A 326 2.91 21.07 4.09
C ARG A 326 1.72 20.50 4.86
N TYR A 327 1.35 19.23 4.62
CA TYR A 327 0.27 18.57 5.35
C TYR A 327 0.55 18.45 6.85
N ARG A 328 1.78 18.07 7.22
CA ARG A 328 2.23 17.96 8.62
C ARG A 328 2.21 19.33 9.31
N ALA A 329 2.66 20.39 8.63
CA ALA A 329 2.61 21.75 9.15
C ALA A 329 1.16 22.22 9.39
N GLN A 330 0.22 21.85 8.52
CA GLN A 330 -1.19 22.26 8.66
C GLN A 330 -1.95 21.47 9.74
N THR A 331 -1.55 20.24 10.06
CA THR A 331 -2.37 19.35 10.90
C THR A 331 -1.70 18.89 12.20
N ILE A 332 -0.37 18.78 12.25
CA ILE A 332 0.37 18.28 13.41
C ILE A 332 0.86 19.44 14.27
N ILE A 333 1.41 20.50 13.67
CA ILE A 333 1.91 21.66 14.42
C ILE A 333 0.81 22.30 15.28
N PRO A 334 -0.39 22.64 14.75
CA PRO A 334 -1.46 23.20 15.60
C PRO A 334 -1.85 22.25 16.74
N PHE A 335 -1.93 20.95 16.46
CA PHE A 335 -2.28 19.94 17.47
C PHE A 335 -1.26 19.87 18.62
N LEU A 336 0.04 19.89 18.30
CA LEU A 336 1.13 19.84 19.27
C LEU A 336 1.30 21.17 20.01
N SER A 337 1.10 22.31 19.34
CA SER A 337 1.21 23.65 19.96
C SER A 337 0.25 23.84 21.13
N ALA A 338 -0.91 23.19 21.09
CA ALA A 338 -1.87 23.21 22.18
C ALA A 338 -1.47 22.31 23.37
N ARG A 339 -0.42 21.49 23.23
CA ARG A 339 -0.06 20.39 24.15
C ARG A 339 1.39 20.43 24.63
N CYS A 340 2.23 21.30 24.10
CA CYS A 340 3.58 21.53 24.58
C CYS A 340 4.07 22.94 24.19
N ASP A 341 5.09 23.42 24.90
CA ASP A 341 5.74 24.70 24.62
C ASP A 341 7.12 24.50 23.94
N PHE A 342 7.28 23.38 23.22
CA PHE A 342 8.52 22.99 22.54
C PHE A 342 8.70 23.75 21.22
N PRO A 343 9.92 23.86 20.66
CA PRO A 343 10.19 24.63 19.44
C PRO A 343 9.71 23.94 18.15
N ILE A 344 8.43 23.51 18.10
CA ILE A 344 7.86 22.68 17.03
C ILE A 344 7.70 23.37 15.66
N TYR A 345 7.86 24.69 15.60
CA TYR A 345 7.78 25.48 14.37
C TYR A 345 9.11 25.55 13.61
N ASP A 346 10.22 25.24 14.27
CA ASP A 346 11.56 25.23 13.69
C ASP A 346 12.08 23.80 13.71
N GLN A 347 12.16 23.18 12.54
CA GLN A 347 12.55 21.78 12.41
C GLN A 347 13.97 21.50 12.91
N ALA A 348 14.91 22.42 12.66
CA ALA A 348 16.31 22.25 13.06
C ALA A 348 16.42 22.37 14.58
N ARG A 349 15.82 23.41 15.17
CA ARG A 349 15.78 23.58 16.63
C ARG A 349 15.01 22.46 17.31
N LEU A 350 13.90 21.99 16.74
CA LEU A 350 13.15 20.86 17.28
C LEU A 350 14.03 19.61 17.36
N ARG A 351 14.83 19.33 16.32
CA ARG A 351 15.74 18.18 16.32
C ARG A 351 16.79 18.28 17.42
N GLU A 352 17.54 19.38 17.47
CA GLU A 352 18.54 19.59 18.51
C GLU A 352 17.95 19.56 19.93
N TRP A 353 16.76 20.11 20.09
CA TRP A 353 16.02 20.08 21.34
C TRP A 353 15.59 18.66 21.70
N TYR A 354 15.08 17.89 20.74
CA TYR A 354 14.60 16.52 20.96
C TYR A 354 15.76 15.60 21.37
N ASP A 355 16.89 15.66 20.68
CA ASP A 355 18.07 14.83 20.98
C ASP A 355 18.60 15.04 22.41
N LYS A 356 18.41 16.23 22.98
CA LYS A 356 18.83 16.58 24.36
C LYS A 356 17.81 16.25 25.45
N ASN A 357 16.53 16.08 25.10
CA ASN A 357 15.44 16.08 26.08
C ASN A 357 14.45 14.91 25.95
N ALA A 358 14.54 14.08 24.91
CA ALA A 358 13.52 13.08 24.59
C ALA A 358 13.22 12.08 25.73
N ASP A 359 14.24 11.68 26.48
CA ASP A 359 14.15 10.77 27.63
C ASP A 359 13.48 11.41 28.86
N ARG A 360 13.49 12.74 28.93
CA ARG A 360 12.91 13.55 30.02
C ARG A 360 11.51 14.08 29.71
N ILE A 361 10.96 13.78 28.54
CA ILE A 361 9.58 14.18 28.20
C ILE A 361 8.60 13.41 29.09
N VAL A 362 7.77 14.15 29.82
CA VAL A 362 6.71 13.62 30.68
C VAL A 362 5.41 14.37 30.41
N PHE A 363 4.26 13.77 30.76
CA PHE A 363 2.98 14.48 30.77
C PHE A 363 2.74 15.09 32.16
N ASP A 364 2.42 16.37 32.19
CA ASP A 364 2.02 17.09 33.40
C ASP A 364 0.48 17.16 33.48
N PRO A 365 -0.15 16.42 34.40
CA PRO A 365 -1.61 16.42 34.56
C PRO A 365 -2.18 17.78 35.00
N ALA A 366 -1.38 18.62 35.68
CA ALA A 366 -1.86 19.90 36.20
C ALA A 366 -2.06 20.92 35.08
N THR A 367 -1.15 20.93 34.10
CA THR A 367 -1.24 21.81 32.93
C THR A 367 -1.91 21.13 31.72
N GLY A 368 -2.05 19.80 31.75
CA GLY A 368 -2.53 19.02 30.60
C GLY A 368 -1.54 19.00 29.43
N LYS A 369 -0.27 19.32 29.66
CA LYS A 369 0.78 19.47 28.64
C LYS A 369 1.89 18.43 28.80
N TYR A 370 2.61 18.18 27.72
CA TYR A 370 3.88 17.50 27.74
C TYR A 370 5.00 18.49 28.05
N VAL A 371 5.84 18.16 29.02
CA VAL A 371 6.92 19.00 29.54
C VAL A 371 8.22 18.21 29.67
N VAL A 372 9.34 18.90 29.87
CA VAL A 372 10.62 18.26 30.20
C VAL A 372 10.77 18.23 31.71
N LYS A 373 10.92 17.03 32.27
CA LYS A 373 11.22 16.85 33.69
C LYS A 373 12.58 17.46 34.00
N LYS A 374 12.61 18.43 34.92
CA LYS A 374 13.85 19.08 35.37
C LYS A 374 14.82 18.07 35.97
#